data_AF-A0A8T0KI57-F1
#
_entry.id   AF-A0A8T0KI57-F1
#
_cell.length_a   1.000
_cell.length_b   1.000
_cell.length_c   1.000
_cell.angle_alpha   90.00
_cell.angle_beta   90.00
_cell.angle_gamma   90.00
#
_symmetry.space_group_name_H-M   'P 1'
#
loop_
_entity.id
_entity.type
_entity.pdbx_description
1 polymer ?
#
loop_
_entity_poly.entity_id
_entity_poly.type
_entity_poly.pdbx_seq_one_letter_code
_entity_poly.pdbx_strand_id
1 'polypeptide(L)'
;MKRRTEIIVSFYPFVNILRRNRDTQINKKKDAIYVAVISLFSQSNFQYMHTCHASMVWHLHNTTPFTLSVLLSLYASLSLSLSSLSAMPPAAGAVALHSSLCSTASEKPYSPLRSTLLHVAPKPKSLLQSHPLYPPTHAKLSLEFKEKILCLEVMGIDAGKALSQNPDLRTATMESIQSIITFLFSNGILEKDLPRIFGMCPKILTADIKTDLTPVFDFILNELKVPENSFRRVINKCPRLLTSSVKDQLRPALVYLRRLGFKDSGALAYQDSVLLVSNVEHTLIPKLRFLETLGLSKDEIRNMVLRCPALLTFSIENNFQPKYDYFAGEMGRKVEELKEFPQYFAFSLENRIKPRHTEVVQSGITLPLSVMLKSTDEEFRELLKQGCG
;
A
#
# COMPACT_ATOMS: atom_id res chain seq x y z
N MET A 1 10.76 -13.07 -10.23
CA MET A 1 10.32 -12.53 -8.91
C MET A 1 10.64 -13.44 -7.72
N LYS A 2 10.48 -14.77 -7.78
CA LYS A 2 10.81 -15.69 -6.65
C LYS A 2 12.27 -15.65 -6.15
N ARG A 3 13.26 -15.43 -7.02
CA ARG A 3 14.70 -15.43 -6.65
C ARG A 3 15.20 -14.18 -5.89
N ARG A 4 14.44 -13.06 -5.87
CA ARG A 4 14.86 -11.85 -5.14
C ARG A 4 14.62 -11.97 -3.63
N THR A 5 13.60 -12.72 -3.22
CA THR A 5 13.23 -12.90 -1.81
C THR A 5 14.18 -13.88 -1.10
N GLU A 6 14.63 -14.94 -1.77
CA GLU A 6 15.55 -15.93 -1.18
C GLU A 6 16.97 -15.37 -0.91
N ILE A 7 17.43 -14.40 -1.69
CA ILE A 7 18.75 -13.77 -1.53
C ILE A 7 18.77 -12.84 -0.30
N ILE A 8 17.66 -12.19 0.03
CA ILE A 8 17.57 -11.23 1.14
C ILE A 8 17.49 -11.95 2.50
N VAL A 9 16.86 -13.13 2.56
CA VAL A 9 16.75 -13.94 3.80
C VAL A 9 18.10 -14.52 4.24
N SER A 10 19.04 -14.76 3.31
CA SER A 10 20.36 -15.32 3.65
C SER A 10 21.39 -14.28 4.16
N PHE A 11 21.13 -12.97 3.99
CA PHE A 11 22.09 -11.92 4.37
C PHE A 11 21.82 -11.26 5.74
N TYR A 12 20.64 -11.48 6.34
CA TYR A 12 20.26 -10.88 7.62
C TYR A 12 21.16 -11.31 8.81
N PRO A 13 21.67 -12.57 8.90
CA PRO A 13 22.65 -12.95 9.92
C PRO A 13 24.02 -12.28 9.70
N PHE A 14 24.39 -12.01 8.45
CA PHE A 14 25.69 -11.45 8.06
C PHE A 14 25.84 -9.99 8.50
N VAL A 15 24.74 -9.21 8.39
CA VAL A 15 24.69 -7.81 8.85
C VAL A 15 24.81 -7.72 10.38
N ASN A 16 24.22 -8.67 11.12
CA ASN A 16 24.31 -8.71 12.58
C ASN A 16 25.67 -9.19 13.10
N ILE A 17 26.37 -10.08 12.39
CA ILE A 17 27.73 -10.53 12.76
C ILE A 17 28.76 -9.40 12.54
N LEU A 18 28.62 -8.62 11.46
CA LEU A 18 29.49 -7.45 11.20
C LEU A 18 29.28 -6.28 12.17
N ARG A 19 28.13 -6.24 12.86
CA ARG A 19 27.77 -5.25 13.91
C ARG A 19 28.44 -5.53 15.26
N ARG A 20 28.89 -6.77 15.54
CA ARG A 20 29.49 -7.16 16.84
C ARG A 20 30.99 -6.87 16.99
N ASN A 21 31.75 -6.73 15.90
CA ASN A 21 33.20 -6.44 15.98
C ASN A 21 33.48 -4.94 15.81
N ARG A 22 33.84 -4.30 16.93
CA ARG A 22 34.05 -2.86 17.07
C ARG A 22 35.55 -2.52 17.04
N ASP A 23 36.20 -2.76 15.89
CA ASP A 23 37.56 -2.28 15.62
C ASP A 23 37.57 -1.13 14.60
N THR A 24 38.21 -0.04 15.00
CA THR A 24 38.15 1.29 14.37
C THR A 24 38.83 1.40 13.00
N GLN A 25 39.68 0.44 12.61
CA GLN A 25 40.29 0.40 11.27
C GLN A 25 39.40 -0.24 10.19
N ILE A 26 38.33 -0.94 10.57
CA ILE A 26 37.44 -1.65 9.65
C ILE A 26 36.40 -0.69 9.02
N ASN A 27 36.16 0.49 9.60
CA ASN A 27 35.13 1.43 9.13
C ASN A 27 35.38 1.99 7.71
N LYS A 28 36.63 2.25 7.31
CA LYS A 28 36.92 2.72 5.94
C LYS A 28 36.72 1.62 4.88
N LYS A 29 36.95 0.35 5.23
CA LYS A 29 36.66 -0.80 4.35
C LYS A 29 35.16 -1.15 4.33
N LYS A 30 34.44 -0.95 5.44
CA LYS A 30 32.99 -1.12 5.54
C LYS A 30 32.23 -0.16 4.64
N ASP A 31 32.62 1.12 4.59
CA ASP A 31 32.00 2.11 3.70
C ASP A 31 32.22 1.77 2.23
N ALA A 32 33.41 1.27 1.87
CA ALA A 32 33.70 0.83 0.49
C ALA A 32 32.86 -0.39 0.09
N ILE A 33 32.64 -1.34 0.99
CA ILE A 33 31.79 -2.53 0.73
C ILE A 33 30.31 -2.13 0.64
N TYR A 34 29.84 -1.23 1.51
CA TYR A 34 28.47 -0.73 1.49
C TYR A 34 28.16 0.06 0.22
N VAL A 35 29.09 0.92 -0.22
CA VAL A 35 29.00 1.66 -1.49
C VAL A 35 29.11 0.72 -2.70
N ALA A 36 29.94 -0.32 -2.64
CA ALA A 36 30.05 -1.30 -3.71
C ALA A 36 28.77 -2.15 -3.85
N VAL A 37 28.16 -2.57 -2.74
CA VAL A 37 26.91 -3.34 -2.74
C VAL A 37 25.74 -2.50 -3.25
N ILE A 38 25.66 -1.22 -2.85
CA ILE A 38 24.65 -0.29 -3.38
C ILE A 38 24.88 -0.01 -4.88
N SER A 39 26.14 0.15 -5.31
CA SER A 39 26.46 0.37 -6.74
C SER A 39 26.15 -0.86 -7.61
N LEU A 40 26.35 -2.06 -7.06
CA LEU A 40 26.01 -3.33 -7.72
C LEU A 40 24.49 -3.55 -7.84
N PHE A 41 23.69 -3.02 -6.93
CA PHE A 41 22.23 -3.00 -7.06
C PHE A 41 21.71 -1.97 -8.08
N SER A 42 22.52 -0.95 -8.40
CA SER A 42 22.18 0.10 -9.36
C SER A 42 22.51 -0.27 -10.82
N GLN A 43 23.34 -1.28 -11.09
CA GLN A 43 23.72 -1.68 -12.45
C GLN A 43 23.21 -3.08 -12.77
N SER A 44 22.12 -3.13 -13.52
CA SER A 44 21.59 -4.35 -14.13
C SER A 44 22.56 -4.89 -15.20
N ASN A 45 23.63 -5.61 -14.83
CA ASN A 45 24.38 -6.42 -15.80
C ASN A 45 25.13 -7.61 -15.16
N PHE A 46 24.86 -8.80 -15.71
CA PHE A 46 25.23 -10.12 -15.18
C PHE A 46 26.71 -10.52 -15.44
N GLN A 47 27.51 -9.67 -16.07
CA GLN A 47 28.85 -10.02 -16.60
C GLN A 47 29.97 -10.05 -15.54
N TYR A 48 29.75 -9.53 -14.33
CA TYR A 48 30.82 -9.35 -13.32
C TYR A 48 30.95 -10.46 -12.27
N MET A 49 30.20 -11.57 -12.40
CA MET A 49 30.27 -12.70 -11.44
C MET A 49 31.59 -13.48 -11.50
N HIS A 50 32.29 -13.52 -12.63
CA HIS A 50 33.53 -14.31 -12.78
C HIS A 50 34.76 -13.68 -12.10
N THR A 51 34.84 -12.35 -12.04
CA THR A 51 35.93 -11.62 -11.36
C THR A 51 35.79 -11.66 -9.83
N CYS A 52 34.57 -11.87 -9.32
CA CYS A 52 34.31 -12.01 -7.88
C CYS A 52 34.81 -13.35 -7.29
N HIS A 53 34.85 -14.42 -8.07
CA HIS A 53 35.34 -15.72 -7.60
C HIS A 53 36.83 -15.67 -7.20
N ALA A 54 37.66 -14.95 -7.96
CA ALA A 54 39.09 -14.80 -7.68
C ALA A 54 39.38 -13.97 -6.41
N SER A 55 38.59 -12.92 -6.14
CA SER A 55 38.74 -12.11 -4.91
C SER A 55 38.28 -12.83 -3.65
N MET A 56 37.26 -13.69 -3.76
CA MET A 56 36.73 -14.48 -2.65
C MET A 56 37.68 -15.63 -2.28
N VAL A 57 38.27 -16.30 -3.27
CA VAL A 57 39.29 -17.35 -3.09
C VAL A 57 40.57 -16.78 -2.44
N TRP A 58 40.96 -15.55 -2.76
CA TRP A 58 42.12 -14.89 -2.13
C TRP A 58 41.88 -14.57 -0.64
N HIS A 59 40.65 -14.21 -0.25
CA HIS A 59 40.31 -13.96 1.16
C HIS A 59 40.13 -15.24 1.99
N LEU A 60 39.74 -16.35 1.37
CA LEU A 60 39.59 -17.66 2.03
C LEU A 60 40.92 -18.23 2.56
N HIS A 61 42.06 -17.90 1.92
CA HIS A 61 43.38 -18.40 2.31
C HIS A 61 43.99 -17.77 3.57
N ASN A 62 43.39 -16.70 4.12
CA ASN A 62 43.97 -15.90 5.21
C ASN A 62 43.10 -15.81 6.50
N THR A 63 42.21 -16.78 6.72
CA THR A 63 41.30 -16.78 7.89
C THR A 63 41.62 -17.92 8.86
N THR A 64 41.64 -17.61 10.16
CA THR A 64 42.05 -18.49 11.28
C THR A 64 41.19 -19.77 11.44
N PRO A 65 41.69 -20.83 12.12
CA PRO A 65 41.16 -22.20 12.03
C PRO A 65 39.70 -22.42 12.45
N PHE A 66 39.12 -21.51 13.24
CA PHE A 66 37.76 -21.69 13.78
C PHE A 66 36.64 -21.44 12.75
N THR A 67 36.93 -20.78 11.62
CA THR A 67 35.95 -20.51 10.55
C THR A 67 35.87 -21.62 9.48
N LEU A 68 36.85 -22.53 9.43
CA LEU A 68 36.90 -23.58 8.39
C LEU A 68 35.86 -24.68 8.62
N SER A 69 35.58 -25.06 9.88
CA SER A 69 34.65 -26.13 10.22
C SER A 69 33.20 -25.80 9.80
N VAL A 70 32.77 -24.55 10.00
CA VAL A 70 31.42 -24.09 9.66
C VAL A 70 31.25 -23.92 8.13
N LEU A 71 32.30 -23.48 7.43
CA LEU A 71 32.31 -23.35 5.98
C LEU A 71 32.32 -24.71 5.26
N LEU A 72 33.01 -25.72 5.80
CA LEU A 72 33.02 -27.09 5.25
C LEU A 72 31.65 -27.78 5.38
N SER A 73 30.91 -27.57 6.48
CA SER A 73 29.54 -28.06 6.65
C SER A 73 28.53 -27.40 5.69
N LEU A 74 28.74 -26.12 5.36
CA LEU A 74 27.91 -25.40 4.39
C LEU A 74 28.23 -25.81 2.95
N TYR A 75 29.50 -26.10 2.63
CA TYR A 75 29.90 -26.57 1.31
C TYR A 75 29.40 -28.00 1.02
N ALA A 76 29.43 -28.90 2.01
CA ALA A 76 28.88 -30.25 1.90
C ALA A 76 27.35 -30.27 1.69
N SER A 77 26.65 -29.29 2.27
CA SER A 77 25.20 -29.13 2.10
C SER A 77 24.82 -28.57 0.72
N LEU A 78 25.69 -27.74 0.13
CA LEU A 78 25.48 -27.17 -1.21
C LEU A 78 25.78 -28.19 -2.33
N SER A 79 26.80 -29.04 -2.16
CA SER A 79 27.21 -30.02 -3.18
C SER A 79 26.23 -31.19 -3.35
N LEU A 80 25.51 -31.59 -2.29
CA LEU A 80 24.42 -32.57 -2.36
C LEU A 80 23.17 -32.06 -3.10
N SER A 81 23.01 -30.74 -3.22
CA SER A 81 21.83 -30.13 -3.86
C SER A 81 22.00 -29.95 -5.38
N LEU A 82 23.24 -29.92 -5.88
CA LEU A 82 23.55 -29.75 -7.31
C LEU A 82 23.61 -31.06 -8.11
N SER A 83 23.74 -32.21 -7.46
CA SER A 83 23.88 -33.51 -8.15
C SER A 83 22.55 -34.09 -8.66
N SER A 84 21.41 -33.53 -8.26
CA SER A 84 20.08 -34.01 -8.65
C SER A 84 19.45 -33.29 -9.85
N LEU A 85 20.16 -32.34 -10.49
CA LEU A 85 19.60 -31.46 -11.52
C LEU A 85 20.41 -31.45 -12.83
N SER A 86 20.80 -32.62 -13.35
CA SER A 86 21.26 -32.72 -14.75
C SER A 86 20.92 -34.06 -15.37
N ALA A 87 19.71 -34.16 -15.95
CA ALA A 87 19.44 -35.17 -16.97
C ALA A 87 18.30 -34.71 -17.92
N MET A 88 18.60 -34.76 -19.23
CA MET A 88 17.72 -34.87 -20.42
C MET A 88 17.64 -33.67 -21.41
N PRO A 89 17.47 -33.94 -22.74
CA PRO A 89 18.05 -33.19 -23.87
C PRO A 89 17.00 -32.52 -24.83
N PRO A 90 17.40 -31.89 -25.97
CA PRO A 90 16.58 -30.86 -26.68
C PRO A 90 15.99 -31.28 -28.06
N ALA A 91 14.95 -30.55 -28.51
CA ALA A 91 14.42 -30.45 -29.90
C ALA A 91 13.30 -29.38 -29.94
N ALA A 92 12.79 -28.77 -31.01
CA ALA A 92 13.19 -28.35 -32.38
C ALA A 92 11.95 -27.62 -32.99
N GLY A 93 12.10 -26.74 -34.01
CA GLY A 93 11.04 -26.24 -34.91
C GLY A 93 10.52 -24.81 -34.64
N ALA A 94 10.83 -23.79 -35.47
CA ALA A 94 10.15 -23.33 -36.71
C ALA A 94 8.83 -22.54 -36.42
N VAL A 95 8.39 -21.45 -37.06
CA VAL A 95 8.57 -20.80 -38.38
C VAL A 95 8.02 -19.33 -38.32
N ALA A 96 8.55 -18.40 -39.16
CA ALA A 96 7.87 -17.33 -39.97
C ALA A 96 6.88 -16.29 -39.33
N LEU A 97 6.69 -15.02 -39.74
CA LEU A 97 7.07 -14.20 -40.93
C LEU A 97 6.64 -12.69 -40.78
N HIS A 98 7.18 -11.81 -41.65
CA HIS A 98 6.81 -10.42 -42.07
C HIS A 98 7.14 -9.22 -41.15
N SER A 99 8.12 -8.32 -41.44
CA SER A 99 8.32 -7.27 -42.49
C SER A 99 7.35 -6.07 -42.35
N SER A 100 7.74 -4.78 -42.26
CA SER A 100 8.67 -4.02 -43.12
C SER A 100 9.02 -2.61 -42.56
N LEU A 101 10.31 -2.22 -42.73
CA LEU A 101 10.87 -0.99 -43.37
C LEU A 101 10.34 0.41 -42.96
N CYS A 102 11.06 1.53 -42.91
CA CYS A 102 12.44 2.01 -43.16
C CYS A 102 12.48 3.45 -42.52
N SER A 103 13.58 4.11 -42.16
CA SER A 103 14.58 4.68 -43.08
C SER A 103 15.80 5.29 -42.35
N THR A 104 16.98 4.88 -42.83
CA THR A 104 18.20 5.63 -43.22
C THR A 104 19.08 6.41 -42.23
N ALA A 105 20.33 5.93 -42.22
CA ALA A 105 21.60 6.43 -41.69
C ALA A 105 22.18 7.71 -42.33
N SER A 106 23.18 8.31 -41.65
CA SER A 106 24.46 8.67 -42.28
C SER A 106 25.58 8.86 -41.22
N GLU A 107 26.79 8.39 -41.54
CA GLU A 107 27.99 8.27 -40.68
C GLU A 107 29.14 9.22 -41.13
N LYS A 108 29.88 9.78 -40.14
CA LYS A 108 31.38 9.90 -39.96
C LYS A 108 32.25 10.63 -41.03
N PRO A 109 33.45 11.20 -40.69
CA PRO A 109 34.63 10.50 -40.14
C PRO A 109 35.59 11.28 -39.18
N TYR A 110 36.71 10.61 -38.83
CA TYR A 110 37.63 10.77 -37.68
C TYR A 110 39.03 11.39 -37.98
N SER A 111 39.60 12.12 -36.98
CA SER A 111 41.03 12.17 -36.49
C SER A 111 42.14 12.87 -37.32
N PRO A 112 43.38 13.22 -36.79
CA PRO A 112 44.01 12.90 -35.48
C PRO A 112 44.92 13.98 -34.76
N LEU A 113 45.25 13.68 -33.48
CA LEU A 113 46.49 13.91 -32.66
C LEU A 113 47.27 15.26 -32.59
N ARG A 114 47.45 15.79 -31.36
CA ARG A 114 48.78 16.23 -30.85
C ARG A 114 48.85 16.31 -29.31
N SER A 115 49.93 15.76 -28.76
CA SER A 115 50.33 15.67 -27.35
C SER A 115 51.15 16.89 -26.89
N THR A 116 50.91 17.43 -25.69
CA THR A 116 51.97 18.04 -24.87
C THR A 116 51.61 18.00 -23.37
N LEU A 117 52.59 17.66 -22.55
CA LEU A 117 52.55 17.41 -21.11
C LEU A 117 52.72 18.70 -20.28
N LEU A 118 52.06 18.71 -19.11
CA LEU A 118 52.37 19.39 -17.83
C LEU A 118 52.22 20.92 -17.69
N HIS A 119 51.18 21.33 -16.95
CA HIS A 119 51.35 22.20 -15.78
C HIS A 119 50.21 21.98 -14.77
N VAL A 120 50.56 21.62 -13.53
CA VAL A 120 49.66 21.54 -12.37
C VAL A 120 49.46 22.94 -11.79
N ALA A 121 48.21 23.35 -11.59
CA ALA A 121 47.80 24.51 -10.80
C ALA A 121 46.40 24.23 -10.16
N PRO A 122 46.05 24.87 -9.02
CA PRO A 122 45.27 24.25 -7.95
C PRO A 122 43.74 24.28 -8.15
N LYS A 123 43.05 23.38 -7.42
CA LYS A 123 41.58 23.20 -7.39
C LYS A 123 40.79 24.52 -7.42
N PRO A 124 39.77 24.68 -8.29
CA PRO A 124 38.83 25.77 -8.18
C PRO A 124 37.96 25.60 -6.94
N LYS A 125 38.01 26.57 -6.03
CA LYS A 125 37.00 26.74 -4.97
C LYS A 125 35.69 27.11 -5.66
N SER A 126 34.69 26.25 -5.57
CA SER A 126 33.34 26.48 -6.09
C SER A 126 32.76 27.77 -5.50
N LEU A 127 32.49 28.75 -6.37
CA LEU A 127 31.83 30.04 -6.09
C LEU A 127 30.31 29.87 -5.92
N LEU A 128 29.85 28.93 -5.09
CA LEU A 128 28.44 28.76 -4.76
C LEU A 128 28.16 28.73 -3.24
N GLN A 129 29.06 29.24 -2.43
CA GLN A 129 28.87 29.39 -0.98
C GLN A 129 28.94 30.86 -0.54
N SER A 130 27.97 31.67 -0.94
CA SER A 130 27.69 32.93 -0.24
C SER A 130 26.38 33.58 -0.71
N HIS A 131 25.22 33.05 -0.31
CA HIS A 131 23.97 33.83 -0.34
C HIS A 131 23.18 33.70 0.98
N PRO A 132 22.74 34.81 1.62
CA PRO A 132 22.27 34.81 3.01
C PRO A 132 20.82 34.38 3.22
N LEU A 133 20.18 33.74 2.21
CA LEU A 133 18.77 33.34 2.27
C LEU A 133 18.54 31.82 2.21
N TYR A 134 19.62 31.03 2.28
CA TYR A 134 19.54 29.59 2.52
C TYR A 134 20.21 29.28 3.87
N PRO A 135 19.45 29.05 4.95
CA PRO A 135 20.01 28.30 6.05
C PRO A 135 20.36 26.90 5.51
N PRO A 136 21.57 26.36 5.75
CA PRO A 136 21.87 24.97 5.42
C PRO A 136 21.09 24.08 6.38
N THR A 137 19.86 23.73 6.04
CA THR A 137 19.04 22.82 6.83
C THR A 137 19.53 21.39 6.64
N HIS A 138 20.47 20.97 7.49
CA HIS A 138 20.26 19.96 8.54
C HIS A 138 21.55 19.22 8.89
N ALA A 139 21.74 19.10 10.20
CA ALA A 139 22.65 18.19 10.86
C ALA A 139 22.69 16.81 10.20
N LYS A 140 23.89 16.23 10.16
CA LYS A 140 24.19 14.85 9.76
C LYS A 140 23.13 13.89 10.34
N LEU A 141 22.14 13.48 9.53
CA LEU A 141 21.13 12.50 9.92
C LEU A 141 21.82 11.27 10.52
N SER A 142 21.35 10.83 11.69
CA SER A 142 21.96 9.66 12.36
C SER A 142 21.90 8.44 11.45
N LEU A 143 22.89 7.56 11.56
CA LEU A 143 22.93 6.32 10.78
C LEU A 143 21.65 5.48 11.01
N GLU A 144 21.20 5.43 12.26
CA GLU A 144 19.97 4.74 12.68
C GLU A 144 18.72 5.29 11.98
N PHE A 145 18.65 6.61 11.77
CA PHE A 145 17.53 7.22 11.06
C PHE A 145 17.53 6.85 9.57
N LYS A 146 18.72 6.74 8.95
CA LYS A 146 18.84 6.28 7.54
C LYS A 146 18.48 4.81 7.38
N GLU A 147 18.92 3.96 8.32
CA GLU A 147 18.56 2.53 8.34
C GLU A 147 17.05 2.34 8.48
N LYS A 148 16.39 3.14 9.32
CA LYS A 148 14.93 3.16 9.46
C LYS A 148 14.20 3.52 8.18
N ILE A 149 14.63 4.59 7.50
CA ILE A 149 14.07 4.96 6.21
C ILE A 149 14.24 3.81 5.22
N LEU A 150 15.45 3.27 5.09
CA LEU A 150 15.73 2.16 4.16
C LEU A 150 14.86 0.93 4.46
N CYS A 151 14.66 0.59 5.73
CA CYS A 151 13.80 -0.52 6.13
C CYS A 151 12.36 -0.33 5.64
N LEU A 152 11.79 0.87 5.82
CA LEU A 152 10.44 1.18 5.36
C LEU A 152 10.33 1.10 3.83
N GLU A 153 11.31 1.67 3.12
CA GLU A 153 11.35 1.65 1.66
C GLU A 153 11.48 0.23 1.09
N VAL A 154 12.31 -0.62 1.71
CA VAL A 154 12.44 -2.05 1.32
C VAL A 154 11.13 -2.80 1.52
N MET A 155 10.33 -2.43 2.52
CA MET A 155 8.99 -2.99 2.75
C MET A 155 7.92 -2.40 1.81
N GLY A 156 8.29 -1.49 0.90
CA GLY A 156 7.36 -0.82 -0.02
C GLY A 156 6.52 0.28 0.63
N ILE A 157 6.98 0.85 1.75
CA ILE A 157 6.33 1.93 2.47
C ILE A 157 7.04 3.23 2.09
N ASP A 158 6.28 4.21 1.58
CA ASP A 158 6.79 5.56 1.33
C ASP A 158 7.17 6.21 2.67
N ALA A 159 8.46 6.28 2.96
CA ALA A 159 8.96 6.79 4.23
C ALA A 159 8.72 8.30 4.35
N GLY A 160 8.71 9.04 3.24
CA GLY A 160 8.43 10.48 3.22
C GLY A 160 7.00 10.78 3.65
N LYS A 161 6.03 10.07 3.06
CA LYS A 161 4.63 10.13 3.47
C LYS A 161 4.43 9.63 4.91
N ALA A 162 5.09 8.55 5.30
CA ALA A 162 4.97 8.03 6.65
C ALA A 162 5.47 9.05 7.70
N LEU A 163 6.61 9.70 7.46
CA LEU A 163 7.18 10.73 8.34
C LEU A 163 6.36 12.02 8.38
N SER A 164 5.70 12.40 7.28
CA SER A 164 4.85 13.59 7.26
C SER A 164 3.54 13.37 8.05
N GLN A 165 2.99 12.15 8.00
CA GLN A 165 1.74 11.79 8.68
C GLN A 165 1.96 11.27 10.11
N ASN A 166 3.19 10.88 10.45
CA ASN A 166 3.60 10.43 11.79
C ASN A 166 4.98 11.02 12.16
N PRO A 167 5.03 12.27 12.69
CA PRO A 167 6.29 12.91 13.08
C PRO A 167 7.09 12.16 14.15
N ASP A 168 6.41 11.44 15.04
CA ASP A 168 7.02 10.67 16.14
C ASP A 168 7.86 9.49 15.64
N LEU A 169 7.63 9.08 14.38
CA LEU A 169 8.46 8.10 13.71
C LEU A 169 9.93 8.55 13.64
N ARG A 170 10.25 9.84 13.78
CA ARG A 170 11.63 10.32 13.85
C ARG A 170 12.38 9.80 15.07
N THR A 171 11.74 9.81 16.23
CA THR A 171 12.34 9.41 17.52
C THR A 171 12.15 7.93 17.82
N ALA A 172 11.21 7.25 17.15
CA ALA A 172 10.99 5.82 17.32
C ALA A 172 12.25 4.98 16.99
N THR A 173 12.53 4.00 17.84
CA THR A 173 13.64 3.06 17.67
C THR A 173 13.30 1.99 16.64
N MET A 174 14.33 1.42 16.00
CA MET A 174 14.13 0.29 15.08
C MET A 174 13.52 -0.93 15.79
N GLU A 175 13.95 -1.20 17.02
CA GLU A 175 13.45 -2.31 17.84
C GLU A 175 11.95 -2.18 18.15
N SER A 176 11.47 -0.96 18.41
CA SER A 176 10.04 -0.70 18.60
C SER A 176 9.24 -1.03 17.33
N ILE A 177 9.72 -0.60 16.17
CA ILE A 177 9.07 -0.88 14.88
C ILE A 177 9.06 -2.39 14.60
N GLN A 178 10.18 -3.08 14.84
CA GLN A 178 10.28 -4.53 14.69
C GLN A 178 9.32 -5.25 15.62
N SER A 179 9.19 -4.81 16.87
CA SER A 179 8.25 -5.39 17.85
C SER A 179 6.80 -5.28 17.38
N ILE A 180 6.41 -4.13 16.79
CA ILE A 180 5.09 -3.93 16.20
C ILE A 180 4.86 -4.87 15.01
N ILE A 181 5.85 -5.01 14.13
CA ILE A 181 5.77 -5.93 12.97
C ILE A 181 5.62 -7.38 13.45
N THR A 182 6.44 -7.81 14.41
CA THR A 182 6.36 -9.15 15.01
C THR A 182 4.99 -9.39 15.66
N PHE A 183 4.44 -8.40 16.36
CA PHE A 183 3.10 -8.49 16.93
C PHE A 183 2.00 -8.62 15.87
N LEU A 184 2.09 -7.87 14.76
CA LEU A 184 1.14 -8.02 13.66
C LEU A 184 1.25 -9.41 13.02
N PHE A 185 2.46 -9.94 12.85
CA PHE A 185 2.69 -11.29 12.35
C PHE A 185 2.15 -12.38 13.28
N SER A 186 2.30 -12.24 14.60
CA SER A 186 1.72 -13.19 15.56
C SER A 186 0.19 -13.18 15.54
N ASN A 187 -0.43 -12.07 15.10
CA ASN A 187 -1.87 -11.96 14.86
C ASN A 187 -2.29 -12.30 13.41
N GLY A 188 -1.42 -12.96 12.65
CA GLY A 188 -1.73 -13.51 11.32
C GLY A 188 -1.70 -12.49 10.17
N ILE A 189 -1.25 -11.26 10.40
CA ILE A 189 -0.97 -10.30 9.32
C ILE A 189 0.27 -10.79 8.55
N LEU A 190 0.26 -10.69 7.22
CA LEU A 190 1.39 -11.14 6.42
C LEU A 190 2.27 -9.96 5.99
N GLU A 191 3.54 -10.23 5.69
CA GLU A 191 4.49 -9.22 5.22
C GLU A 191 3.95 -8.43 4.01
N LYS A 192 3.32 -9.11 3.05
CA LYS A 192 2.69 -8.49 1.87
C LYS A 192 1.55 -7.51 2.18
N ASP A 193 0.98 -7.56 3.39
CA ASP A 193 -0.11 -6.68 3.81
C ASP A 193 0.42 -5.37 4.42
N LEU A 194 1.65 -5.39 4.95
CA LEU A 194 2.28 -4.26 5.64
C LEU A 194 2.37 -2.97 4.81
N PRO A 195 2.78 -2.99 3.51
CA PRO A 195 2.84 -1.74 2.74
C PRO A 195 1.48 -1.02 2.69
N ARG A 196 0.38 -1.76 2.56
CA ARG A 196 -0.97 -1.18 2.56
C ARG A 196 -1.37 -0.67 3.93
N ILE A 197 -1.12 -1.45 4.98
CA ILE A 197 -1.48 -1.10 6.36
C ILE A 197 -0.74 0.15 6.80
N PHE A 198 0.59 0.16 6.71
CA PHE A 198 1.41 1.30 7.11
C PHE A 198 1.28 2.49 6.16
N GLY A 199 1.10 2.25 4.85
CA GLY A 199 0.89 3.33 3.89
C GLY A 199 -0.44 4.07 4.05
N MET A 200 -1.46 3.43 4.64
CA MET A 200 -2.73 4.07 4.99
C MET A 200 -2.75 4.59 6.43
N CYS A 201 -2.05 3.94 7.34
CA CYS A 201 -2.03 4.25 8.76
C CYS A 201 -0.60 4.31 9.32
N PRO A 202 0.22 5.33 8.95
CA PRO A 202 1.62 5.40 9.40
C PRO A 202 1.79 5.53 10.92
N LYS A 203 0.74 5.99 11.63
CA LYS A 203 0.72 6.09 13.09
C LYS A 203 0.91 4.73 13.79
N ILE A 204 0.60 3.62 13.13
CA ILE A 204 0.81 2.27 13.68
C ILE A 204 2.30 2.02 13.98
N LEU A 205 3.21 2.61 13.20
CA LEU A 205 4.67 2.41 13.35
C LEU A 205 5.22 2.93 14.69
N THR A 206 4.43 3.70 15.43
CA THR A 206 4.78 4.24 16.75
C THR A 206 3.71 3.97 17.80
N ALA A 207 2.78 3.04 17.52
CA ALA A 207 1.74 2.65 18.45
C ALA A 207 2.30 1.76 19.57
N ASP A 208 1.75 1.89 20.78
CA ASP A 208 2.06 0.98 21.87
C ASP A 208 1.27 -0.33 21.68
N ILE A 209 1.98 -1.45 21.80
CA ILE A 209 1.38 -2.77 21.57
C ILE A 209 0.29 -3.04 22.61
N LYS A 210 0.52 -2.73 23.89
CA LYS A 210 -0.37 -3.10 24.99
C LYS A 210 -1.58 -2.17 25.08
N THR A 211 -1.39 -0.88 24.89
CA THR A 211 -2.46 0.13 25.08
C THR A 211 -3.21 0.44 23.81
N ASP A 212 -2.59 0.29 22.64
CA ASP A 212 -3.22 0.69 21.36
C ASP A 212 -3.61 -0.53 20.52
N LEU A 213 -2.68 -1.47 20.29
CA LEU A 213 -2.91 -2.56 19.33
C LEU A 213 -3.65 -3.76 19.94
N THR A 214 -3.20 -4.28 21.08
CA THR A 214 -3.83 -5.42 21.77
C THR A 214 -5.33 -5.22 21.99
N PRO A 215 -5.80 -4.05 22.49
CA PRO A 215 -7.22 -3.83 22.70
C PRO A 215 -8.04 -3.92 21.40
N VAL A 216 -7.47 -3.57 20.24
CA VAL A 216 -8.16 -3.67 18.95
C VAL A 216 -8.37 -5.13 18.57
N PHE A 217 -7.35 -5.98 18.74
CA PHE A 217 -7.50 -7.42 18.48
C PHE A 217 -8.48 -8.08 19.46
N ASP A 218 -8.42 -7.70 20.75
CA ASP A 218 -9.39 -8.15 21.75
C ASP A 218 -10.82 -7.72 21.42
N PHE A 219 -11.01 -6.49 20.92
CA PHE A 219 -12.31 -6.00 20.47
C PHE A 219 -12.84 -6.83 19.29
N ILE A 220 -11.99 -7.10 18.29
CA ILE A 220 -12.35 -7.92 17.12
C ILE A 220 -12.73 -9.33 17.56
N LEU A 221 -11.95 -9.95 18.45
CA LEU A 221 -12.22 -11.29 18.97
C LEU A 221 -13.48 -11.35 19.83
N ASN A 222 -13.56 -10.51 20.86
CA ASN A 222 -14.52 -10.67 21.93
C ASN A 222 -15.83 -9.94 21.67
N GLU A 223 -15.80 -8.79 21.00
CA GLU A 223 -17.00 -7.94 20.81
C GLU A 223 -17.61 -8.12 19.42
N LEU A 224 -16.80 -8.30 18.38
CA LEU A 224 -17.26 -8.62 17.02
C LEU A 224 -17.40 -10.13 16.78
N LYS A 225 -16.89 -10.98 17.68
CA LYS A 225 -16.94 -12.45 17.58
C LYS A 225 -16.22 -12.99 16.33
N VAL A 226 -15.13 -12.33 15.94
CA VAL A 226 -14.30 -12.74 14.81
C VAL A 226 -13.20 -13.67 15.31
N PRO A 227 -13.07 -14.89 14.76
CA PRO A 227 -11.98 -15.80 15.15
C PRO A 227 -10.62 -15.26 14.70
N GLU A 228 -9.56 -15.61 15.43
CA GLU A 228 -8.19 -15.12 15.20
C GLU A 228 -7.69 -15.37 13.78
N ASN A 229 -8.02 -16.53 13.20
CA ASN A 229 -7.65 -16.87 11.81
C ASN A 229 -8.24 -15.91 10.75
N SER A 230 -9.19 -15.06 11.14
CA SER A 230 -9.87 -14.10 10.28
C SER A 230 -9.46 -12.65 10.53
N PHE A 231 -8.56 -12.39 11.50
CA PHE A 231 -8.04 -11.06 11.79
C PHE A 231 -7.45 -10.39 10.54
N ARG A 232 -6.63 -11.12 9.79
CA ARG A 232 -6.04 -10.64 8.53
C ARG A 232 -7.09 -10.10 7.57
N ARG A 233 -8.24 -10.78 7.43
CA ARG A 233 -9.33 -10.36 6.53
C ARG A 233 -9.96 -9.05 7.00
N VAL A 234 -10.23 -8.92 8.30
CA VAL A 234 -10.83 -7.72 8.90
C VAL A 234 -9.87 -6.53 8.82
N ILE A 235 -8.62 -6.71 9.23
CA ILE A 235 -7.59 -5.66 9.21
C ILE A 235 -7.33 -5.22 7.76
N ASN A 236 -7.20 -6.12 6.80
CA ASN A 236 -7.02 -5.72 5.40
C ASN A 236 -8.24 -5.01 4.79
N LYS A 237 -9.44 -5.29 5.29
CA LYS A 237 -10.66 -4.58 4.90
C LYS A 237 -10.65 -3.14 5.41
N CYS A 238 -10.27 -2.94 6.68
CA CYS A 238 -10.19 -1.61 7.29
C CYS A 238 -8.99 -1.47 8.25
N PRO A 239 -7.78 -1.16 7.74
CA PRO A 239 -6.59 -0.96 8.58
C PRO A 239 -6.73 0.17 9.62
N ARG A 240 -7.66 1.12 9.41
CA ARG A 240 -7.97 2.18 10.39
C ARG A 240 -8.46 1.65 11.74
N LEU A 241 -8.90 0.40 11.82
CA LEU A 241 -9.20 -0.25 13.09
C LEU A 241 -8.00 -0.20 14.05
N LEU A 242 -6.78 -0.43 13.54
CA LEU A 242 -5.55 -0.45 14.34
C LEU A 242 -5.14 0.91 14.91
N THR A 243 -5.70 2.00 14.38
CA THR A 243 -5.42 3.37 14.86
C THR A 243 -6.60 4.00 15.58
N SER A 244 -7.69 3.26 15.79
CA SER A 244 -8.91 3.77 16.41
C SER A 244 -8.95 3.39 17.89
N SER A 245 -9.21 4.35 18.78
CA SER A 245 -9.41 4.07 20.20
C SER A 245 -10.59 3.10 20.38
N VAL A 246 -10.35 1.97 21.03
CA VAL A 246 -11.42 1.02 21.32
C VAL A 246 -12.47 1.65 22.24
N LYS A 247 -12.02 2.41 23.23
CA LYS A 247 -12.88 3.03 24.25
C LYS A 247 -13.72 4.17 23.67
N ASP A 248 -13.09 5.04 22.89
CA ASP A 248 -13.69 6.33 22.52
C ASP A 248 -14.25 6.33 21.10
N GLN A 249 -13.89 5.35 20.27
CA GLN A 249 -14.33 5.25 18.88
C GLN A 249 -15.03 3.92 18.58
N LEU A 250 -14.35 2.77 18.71
CA LEU A 250 -14.89 1.49 18.22
C LEU A 250 -16.10 1.01 19.03
N ARG A 251 -16.03 1.04 20.37
CA ARG A 251 -17.14 0.62 21.24
C ARG A 251 -18.37 1.54 21.12
N PRO A 252 -18.25 2.88 21.19
CA PRO A 252 -19.38 3.76 20.98
C PRO A 252 -20.05 3.54 19.63
N ALA A 253 -19.26 3.39 18.55
CA ALA A 253 -19.79 3.09 17.22
C ALA A 253 -20.53 1.75 17.18
N LEU A 254 -19.96 0.68 17.73
CA LEU A 254 -20.62 -0.62 17.79
C LEU A 254 -21.93 -0.59 18.56
N VAL A 255 -21.97 0.07 19.73
CA VAL A 255 -23.19 0.23 20.54
C VAL A 255 -24.25 1.02 19.76
N TYR A 256 -23.85 2.11 19.12
CA TYR A 256 -24.75 2.92 18.31
C TYR A 256 -25.34 2.14 17.13
N LEU A 257 -24.49 1.42 16.37
CA LEU A 257 -24.93 0.58 15.25
C LEU A 257 -25.87 -0.54 15.71
N ARG A 258 -25.60 -1.18 16.85
CA ARG A 258 -26.52 -2.16 17.45
C ARG A 258 -27.87 -1.56 17.79
N ARG A 259 -27.91 -0.34 18.34
CA ARG A 259 -29.16 0.41 18.62
C ARG A 259 -29.92 0.77 17.34
N LEU A 260 -29.22 1.04 16.24
CA LEU A 260 -29.83 1.21 14.92
C LEU A 260 -30.36 -0.09 14.31
N GLY A 261 -30.03 -1.25 14.87
CA GLY A 261 -30.51 -2.55 14.42
C GLY A 261 -29.49 -3.40 13.67
N PHE A 262 -28.21 -2.99 13.60
CA PHE A 262 -27.14 -3.82 13.04
C PHE A 262 -26.83 -4.97 14.00
N LYS A 263 -27.44 -6.13 13.77
CA LYS A 263 -27.28 -7.32 14.61
C LYS A 263 -26.13 -8.23 14.17
N ASP A 264 -25.81 -8.24 12.88
CA ASP A 264 -24.74 -9.07 12.34
C ASP A 264 -23.37 -8.42 12.58
N SER A 265 -22.69 -8.88 13.63
CA SER A 265 -21.33 -8.43 13.97
C SER A 265 -20.30 -8.89 12.93
N GLY A 266 -20.55 -10.00 12.23
CA GLY A 266 -19.71 -10.47 11.13
C GLY A 266 -19.81 -9.54 9.92
N ALA A 267 -21.00 -9.12 9.52
CA ALA A 267 -21.20 -8.12 8.46
C ALA A 267 -20.48 -6.80 8.80
N LEU A 268 -20.61 -6.32 10.04
CA LEU A 268 -19.88 -5.15 10.52
C LEU A 268 -18.35 -5.33 10.46
N ALA A 269 -17.83 -6.52 10.75
CA ALA A 269 -16.39 -6.77 10.70
C ALA A 269 -15.86 -6.90 9.26
N TYR A 270 -16.54 -7.67 8.42
CA TYR A 270 -16.03 -8.08 7.10
C TYR A 270 -16.46 -7.17 5.94
N GLN A 271 -17.59 -6.48 6.08
CA GLN A 271 -18.18 -5.69 5.00
C GLN A 271 -18.18 -4.20 5.35
N ASP A 272 -18.67 -3.86 6.53
CA ASP A 272 -19.00 -2.49 6.94
C ASP A 272 -18.08 -1.94 8.04
N SER A 273 -16.85 -2.43 8.15
CA SER A 273 -15.92 -2.06 9.23
C SER A 273 -15.54 -0.58 9.25
N VAL A 274 -15.75 0.12 8.13
CA VAL A 274 -15.65 1.58 8.08
C VAL A 274 -16.62 2.27 9.03
N LEU A 275 -17.78 1.68 9.32
CA LEU A 275 -18.76 2.25 10.24
C LEU A 275 -18.28 2.20 11.69
N LEU A 276 -17.48 1.19 12.06
CA LEU A 276 -16.90 1.06 13.40
C LEU A 276 -15.85 2.15 13.68
N VAL A 277 -15.13 2.59 12.64
CA VAL A 277 -14.13 3.66 12.74
C VAL A 277 -14.71 5.06 12.45
N SER A 278 -16.02 5.16 12.25
CA SER A 278 -16.70 6.44 11.97
C SER A 278 -17.20 7.08 13.26
N ASN A 279 -16.94 8.37 13.44
CA ASN A 279 -17.40 9.09 14.63
C ASN A 279 -18.94 9.13 14.69
N VAL A 280 -19.52 8.76 15.82
CA VAL A 280 -20.98 8.68 15.97
C VAL A 280 -21.62 10.07 15.84
N GLU A 281 -21.11 11.05 16.59
CA GLU A 281 -21.69 12.39 16.72
C GLU A 281 -21.45 13.26 15.51
N HIS A 282 -20.26 13.15 14.91
CA HIS A 282 -19.82 14.01 13.82
C HIS A 282 -19.90 13.37 12.44
N THR A 283 -20.20 12.08 12.33
CA THR A 283 -20.30 11.40 11.03
C THR A 283 -21.60 10.62 10.86
N LEU A 284 -21.94 9.71 11.78
CA LEU A 284 -23.11 8.84 11.59
C LEU A 284 -24.43 9.58 11.85
N ILE A 285 -24.55 10.30 12.97
CA ILE A 285 -25.76 11.06 13.32
C ILE A 285 -26.07 12.13 12.27
N PRO A 286 -25.13 12.97 11.81
CA PRO A 286 -25.42 14.01 10.82
C PRO A 286 -25.99 13.45 9.51
N LYS A 287 -25.51 12.28 9.06
CA LYS A 287 -26.04 11.62 7.84
C LYS A 287 -27.48 11.16 8.02
N LEU A 288 -27.82 10.63 9.19
CA LEU A 288 -29.20 10.24 9.50
C LEU A 288 -30.10 11.47 9.63
N ARG A 289 -29.62 12.55 10.27
CA ARG A 289 -30.37 13.82 10.34
C ARG A 289 -30.60 14.44 8.98
N PHE A 290 -29.62 14.40 8.09
CA PHE A 290 -29.82 14.82 6.71
C PHE A 290 -30.96 14.04 6.05
N LEU A 291 -30.99 12.71 6.16
CA LEU A 291 -32.10 11.91 5.61
C LEU A 291 -33.46 12.26 6.22
N GLU A 292 -33.51 12.63 7.51
CA GLU A 292 -34.74 13.13 8.16
C GLU A 292 -35.22 14.45 7.52
N THR A 293 -34.30 15.35 7.14
CA THR A 293 -34.67 16.61 6.47
C THR A 293 -35.32 16.42 5.10
N LEU A 294 -35.17 15.24 4.50
CA LEU A 294 -35.83 14.88 3.23
C LEU A 294 -37.31 14.49 3.41
N GLY A 295 -37.82 14.48 4.65
CA GLY A 295 -39.19 14.07 4.98
C GLY A 295 -39.37 12.59 5.29
N LEU A 296 -38.27 11.82 5.40
CA LEU A 296 -38.31 10.40 5.76
C LEU A 296 -38.42 10.22 7.29
N SER A 297 -39.26 9.28 7.72
CA SER A 297 -39.37 8.95 9.14
C SER A 297 -38.14 8.18 9.65
N LYS A 298 -37.91 8.20 10.97
CA LYS A 298 -36.79 7.50 11.61
C LYS A 298 -36.79 5.99 11.31
N ASP A 299 -37.96 5.36 11.30
CA ASP A 299 -38.08 3.93 11.00
C ASP A 299 -37.77 3.62 9.54
N GLU A 300 -38.16 4.49 8.61
CA GLU A 300 -37.83 4.34 7.19
C GLU A 300 -36.33 4.49 6.95
N ILE A 301 -35.72 5.51 7.54
CA ILE A 301 -34.27 5.73 7.48
C ILE A 301 -33.53 4.53 8.07
N ARG A 302 -33.97 4.04 9.23
CA ARG A 302 -33.41 2.82 9.84
C ARG A 302 -33.46 1.65 8.86
N ASN A 303 -34.62 1.40 8.25
CA ASN A 303 -34.79 0.30 7.30
C ASN A 303 -33.96 0.50 6.02
N MET A 304 -33.75 1.74 5.58
CA MET A 304 -32.87 2.06 4.45
C MET A 304 -31.41 1.75 4.77
N VAL A 305 -30.89 2.22 5.91
CA VAL A 305 -29.47 2.03 6.26
C VAL A 305 -29.14 0.58 6.62
N LEU A 306 -30.11 -0.20 7.14
CA LEU A 306 -29.91 -1.63 7.36
C LEU A 306 -29.83 -2.42 6.04
N ARG A 307 -30.58 -2.02 5.01
CA ARG A 307 -30.49 -2.62 3.66
C ARG A 307 -29.31 -2.10 2.85
N CYS A 308 -28.88 -0.87 3.10
CA CYS A 308 -27.77 -0.22 2.40
C CYS A 308 -26.86 0.54 3.37
N PRO A 309 -25.97 -0.16 4.11
CA PRO A 309 -25.08 0.47 5.08
C PRO A 309 -24.12 1.49 4.47
N ALA A 310 -23.81 1.33 3.17
CA ALA A 310 -22.98 2.24 2.39
C ALA A 310 -23.49 3.70 2.40
N LEU A 311 -24.79 3.94 2.62
CA LEU A 311 -25.33 5.28 2.80
C LEU A 311 -24.58 6.07 3.89
N LEU A 312 -24.21 5.41 4.98
CA LEU A 312 -23.49 6.03 6.09
C LEU A 312 -22.02 6.33 5.75
N THR A 313 -21.55 6.00 4.55
CA THR A 313 -20.19 6.29 4.08
C THR A 313 -20.11 7.49 3.14
N PHE A 314 -21.23 7.88 2.52
CA PHE A 314 -21.26 9.00 1.58
C PHE A 314 -21.19 10.37 2.27
N SER A 315 -20.65 11.36 1.57
CA SER A 315 -20.63 12.76 2.03
C SER A 315 -22.00 13.39 1.87
N ILE A 316 -22.39 14.25 2.81
CA ILE A 316 -23.62 15.03 2.68
C ILE A 316 -23.46 16.03 1.53
N GLU A 317 -22.46 16.90 1.61
CA GLU A 317 -22.22 17.99 0.66
C GLU A 317 -21.87 17.50 -0.74
N ASN A 318 -21.01 16.47 -0.84
CA ASN A 318 -20.47 16.03 -2.14
C ASN A 318 -21.24 14.86 -2.76
N ASN A 319 -22.26 14.31 -2.09
CA ASN A 319 -23.01 13.19 -2.62
C ASN A 319 -24.51 13.31 -2.35
N PHE A 320 -24.94 13.37 -1.09
CA PHE A 320 -26.37 13.37 -0.80
C PHE A 320 -27.09 14.61 -1.33
N GLN A 321 -26.59 15.79 -0.99
CA GLN A 321 -27.20 17.07 -1.37
C GLN A 321 -27.34 17.23 -2.89
N PRO A 322 -26.27 17.17 -3.70
CA PRO A 322 -26.39 17.40 -5.14
C PRO A 322 -27.25 16.35 -5.85
N LYS A 323 -27.26 15.10 -5.37
CA LYS A 323 -28.11 14.06 -5.95
C LYS A 323 -29.57 14.23 -5.55
N TYR A 324 -29.83 14.63 -4.32
CA TYR A 324 -31.19 14.93 -3.88
C TYR A 324 -31.78 16.15 -4.61
N ASP A 325 -30.98 17.21 -4.78
CA ASP A 325 -31.41 18.41 -5.50
C ASP A 325 -31.80 18.09 -6.95
N TYR A 326 -30.99 17.27 -7.63
CA TYR A 326 -31.33 16.77 -8.96
C TYR A 326 -32.59 15.89 -8.96
N PHE A 327 -32.70 14.98 -7.98
CA PHE A 327 -33.82 14.06 -7.83
C PHE A 327 -35.16 14.79 -7.62
N ALA A 328 -35.19 15.75 -6.70
CA ALA A 328 -36.41 16.47 -6.35
C ALA A 328 -36.73 17.60 -7.34
N GLY A 329 -35.71 18.31 -7.82
CA GLY A 329 -35.86 19.45 -8.72
C GLY A 329 -36.01 19.03 -10.18
N GLU A 330 -34.96 18.45 -10.77
CA GLU A 330 -34.90 18.16 -12.21
C GLU A 330 -35.69 16.91 -12.59
N MET A 331 -35.65 15.85 -11.77
CA MET A 331 -36.43 14.64 -12.05
C MET A 331 -37.89 14.73 -11.56
N GLY A 332 -38.21 15.68 -10.68
CA GLY A 332 -39.55 15.85 -10.12
C GLY A 332 -40.10 14.61 -9.40
N ARG A 333 -39.23 13.78 -8.82
CA ARG A 333 -39.61 12.49 -8.22
C ARG A 333 -39.92 12.61 -6.73
N LYS A 334 -40.71 11.65 -6.23
CA LYS A 334 -41.13 11.64 -4.83
C LYS A 334 -40.14 10.90 -3.94
N VAL A 335 -39.97 11.36 -2.71
CA VAL A 335 -38.96 10.82 -1.77
C VAL A 335 -39.16 9.34 -1.45
N GLU A 336 -40.38 8.82 -1.59
CA GLU A 336 -40.72 7.41 -1.40
C GLU A 336 -39.90 6.50 -2.33
N GLU A 337 -39.54 6.95 -3.53
CA GLU A 337 -38.71 6.16 -4.44
C GLU A 337 -37.27 6.00 -3.92
N LEU A 338 -36.75 6.98 -3.17
CA LEU A 338 -35.44 6.88 -2.52
C LEU A 338 -35.46 5.88 -1.36
N LYS A 339 -36.59 5.78 -0.66
CA LYS A 339 -36.82 4.76 0.37
C LYS A 339 -36.80 3.36 -0.25
N GLU A 340 -37.49 3.14 -1.36
CA GLU A 340 -37.49 1.85 -2.03
C GLU A 340 -36.11 1.52 -2.62
N PHE A 341 -35.42 2.54 -3.14
CA PHE A 341 -34.15 2.40 -3.83
C PHE A 341 -33.02 3.30 -3.27
N PRO A 342 -32.52 3.02 -2.04
CA PRO A 342 -31.47 3.82 -1.42
C PRO A 342 -30.15 3.81 -2.20
N GLN A 343 -29.93 2.78 -3.03
CA GLN A 343 -28.74 2.68 -3.89
C GLN A 343 -28.65 3.80 -4.94
N TYR A 344 -29.71 4.60 -5.13
CA TYR A 344 -29.66 5.85 -5.90
C TYR A 344 -28.40 6.67 -5.58
N PHE A 345 -28.10 6.88 -4.29
CA PHE A 345 -26.94 7.65 -3.85
C PHE A 345 -25.58 6.99 -4.14
N ALA A 346 -25.56 5.71 -4.52
CA ALA A 346 -24.34 5.02 -4.92
C ALA A 346 -23.98 5.23 -6.41
N PHE A 347 -24.93 5.61 -7.27
CA PHE A 347 -24.66 5.85 -8.69
C PHE A 347 -24.05 7.23 -8.93
N SER A 348 -23.20 7.35 -9.96
CA SER A 348 -22.63 8.64 -10.36
C SER A 348 -23.73 9.58 -10.85
N LEU A 349 -23.75 10.82 -10.33
CA LEU A 349 -24.71 11.83 -10.77
C LEU A 349 -24.50 12.13 -12.26
N GLU A 350 -23.29 12.54 -12.63
CA GLU A 350 -22.95 12.99 -13.99
C GLU A 350 -22.89 11.85 -15.01
N ASN A 351 -22.40 10.67 -14.62
CA ASN A 351 -22.12 9.60 -15.59
C ASN A 351 -23.21 8.53 -15.67
N ARG A 352 -24.20 8.55 -14.78
CA ARG A 352 -25.23 7.49 -14.72
C ARG A 352 -26.64 8.03 -14.51
N ILE A 353 -26.84 8.90 -13.53
CA ILE A 353 -28.18 9.39 -13.19
C ILE A 353 -28.67 10.37 -14.26
N LYS A 354 -27.90 11.45 -14.52
CA LYS A 354 -28.30 12.48 -15.49
C LYS A 354 -28.48 11.96 -16.91
N PRO A 355 -27.53 11.18 -17.49
CA PRO A 355 -27.67 10.73 -18.87
C PRO A 355 -28.90 9.85 -19.07
N ARG A 356 -29.12 8.90 -18.15
CA ARG A 356 -30.27 7.98 -18.24
C ARG A 356 -31.60 8.67 -17.98
N HIS A 357 -31.64 9.64 -17.08
CA HIS A 357 -32.85 10.45 -16.89
C HIS A 357 -33.21 11.20 -18.17
N THR A 358 -32.25 11.88 -18.81
CA THR A 358 -32.47 12.61 -20.06
C THR A 358 -32.96 11.70 -21.18
N GLU A 359 -32.35 10.52 -21.37
CA GLU A 359 -32.77 9.56 -22.39
C GLU A 359 -34.20 9.05 -22.15
N VAL A 360 -34.55 8.72 -20.89
CA VAL A 360 -35.91 8.30 -20.52
C VAL A 360 -36.95 9.38 -20.83
N VAL A 361 -36.64 10.65 -20.51
CA VAL A 361 -37.51 11.79 -20.80
C VAL A 361 -37.67 11.99 -22.31
N GLN A 362 -36.59 11.89 -23.09
CA GLN A 362 -36.62 12.03 -24.55
C GLN A 362 -37.42 10.91 -25.22
N SER A 363 -37.38 9.70 -24.69
CA SER A 363 -38.20 8.58 -25.15
C SER A 363 -39.67 8.64 -24.69
N GLY A 364 -40.03 9.58 -23.79
CA GLY A 364 -41.40 9.76 -23.31
C GLY A 364 -41.89 8.63 -22.40
N ILE A 365 -40.99 7.77 -21.91
CA ILE A 365 -41.35 6.64 -21.05
C ILE A 365 -41.11 6.96 -19.58
N THR A 366 -41.71 6.20 -18.68
CA THR A 366 -41.45 6.29 -17.24
C THR A 366 -40.87 4.97 -16.73
N LEU A 367 -39.72 5.02 -16.05
CA LEU A 367 -39.06 3.86 -15.45
C LEU A 367 -38.87 4.02 -13.94
N PRO A 368 -39.05 2.96 -13.13
CA PRO A 368 -38.60 2.96 -11.74
C PRO A 368 -37.09 3.20 -11.63
N LEU A 369 -36.64 3.90 -10.58
CA LEU A 369 -35.20 4.19 -10.37
C LEU A 369 -34.34 2.94 -10.41
N SER A 370 -34.83 1.87 -9.80
CA SER A 370 -34.10 0.60 -9.70
C SER A 370 -33.81 0.00 -11.08
N VAL A 371 -34.81 0.00 -11.97
CA VAL A 371 -34.67 -0.48 -13.36
C VAL A 371 -33.76 0.48 -14.13
N MET A 372 -34.08 1.78 -14.10
CA MET A 372 -33.33 2.80 -14.83
C MET A 372 -31.84 2.80 -14.48
N LEU A 373 -31.45 2.59 -13.22
CA LEU A 373 -30.05 2.75 -12.80
C LEU A 373 -29.27 1.43 -12.69
N LYS A 374 -29.92 0.30 -12.35
CA LYS A 374 -29.24 -1.01 -12.22
C LYS A 374 -29.01 -1.72 -13.54
N SER A 375 -29.90 -1.54 -14.52
CA SER A 375 -29.78 -2.23 -15.82
C SER A 375 -28.43 -1.97 -16.48
N THR A 376 -27.90 -2.93 -17.21
CA THR A 376 -26.72 -2.72 -18.07
C THR A 376 -27.00 -1.66 -19.13
N ASP A 377 -25.99 -1.21 -19.86
CA ASP A 377 -26.22 -0.22 -20.91
C ASP A 377 -26.99 -0.84 -22.09
N GLU A 378 -26.77 -2.13 -22.36
CA GLU A 378 -27.51 -2.91 -23.34
C GLU A 378 -28.98 -3.06 -22.95
N GLU A 379 -29.26 -3.53 -21.73
CA GLU A 379 -30.62 -3.68 -21.21
C GLU A 379 -31.37 -2.35 -21.21
N PHE A 380 -30.70 -1.27 -20.78
CA PHE A 380 -31.30 0.05 -20.74
C PHE A 380 -31.68 0.55 -22.15
N ARG A 381 -30.82 0.34 -23.16
CA ARG A 381 -31.15 0.68 -24.56
C ARG A 381 -32.33 -0.13 -25.09
N GLU A 382 -32.42 -1.42 -24.73
CA GLU A 382 -33.57 -2.24 -25.14
C GLU A 382 -34.88 -1.78 -24.48
N LEU A 383 -34.83 -1.38 -23.20
CA LEU A 383 -36.00 -0.80 -22.52
C LEU A 383 -36.52 0.46 -23.21
N LEU A 384 -35.62 1.34 -23.67
CA LEU A 384 -36.00 2.55 -24.43
C LEU A 384 -36.66 2.20 -25.77
N LYS A 385 -36.18 1.16 -26.48
CA LYS A 385 -36.79 0.73 -27.74
C LYS A 385 -38.17 0.12 -27.55
N GLN A 386 -38.36 -0.68 -26.50
CA GLN A 386 -39.62 -1.40 -26.23
C GLN A 386 -40.74 -0.49 -25.72
N GLY A 387 -40.39 0.61 -25.04
CA GLY A 387 -41.37 1.57 -24.51
C GLY A 387 -41.81 2.66 -25.49
N CYS A 388 -41.16 2.79 -26.66
CA CYS A 388 -41.50 3.77 -27.70
C CYS A 388 -42.56 3.24 -28.72
N GLY A 389 -43.37 2.26 -28.33
CA GLY A 389 -44.36 1.58 -29.19
C GLY A 389 -45.79 2.04 -28.98
#